data_AF-A0A959KCI9-F1
#
_entry.id   AF-A0A959KCI9-F1
#
_cell.length_a   1.000
_cell.length_b   1.000
_cell.length_c   1.000
_cell.angle_alpha   90.00
_cell.angle_beta   90.00
_cell.angle_gamma   90.00
#
_symmetry.space_group_name_H-M   'P 1'
#
loop_
_entity.id
_entity.type
_entity.pdbx_description
1 polymer ?
#
loop_
_entity_poly.entity_id
_entity_poly.type
_entity_poly.pdbx_seq_one_letter_code
_entity_poly.pdbx_strand_id
1 'polypeptide(L)'
;YYEAVYANGLHFDLENPRCSQFLYRVGFKESSPQVQPYLNSWKDQGTEMLSRWIASEQANGTIRTDLPVPILAHFMFTMGLSVASLMHDIYGVDFDRNLAEGKPLFGHENEALQAAVRDLIQLLKAALKPQAV
;
A
#
# COMPACT_ATOMS: atom_id res chain seq x y z
N TYR A 1 -1.06 8.98 -10.30
CA TYR A 1 -0.29 9.07 -9.04
C TYR A 1 -0.21 7.73 -8.32
N TYR A 2 -1.34 7.14 -7.90
CA TYR A 2 -1.33 5.91 -7.09
C TYR A 2 -0.67 4.70 -7.80
N GLU A 3 -0.99 4.43 -9.06
CA GLU A 3 -0.34 3.35 -9.85
C GLU A 3 1.19 3.54 -9.95
N ALA A 4 1.65 4.79 -10.09
CA ALA A 4 3.07 5.10 -10.21
C ALA A 4 3.84 4.80 -8.92
N VAL A 5 3.21 4.96 -7.74
CA VAL A 5 3.83 4.60 -6.45
C VAL A 5 4.14 3.10 -6.41
N TYR A 6 3.19 2.27 -6.84
CA TYR A 6 3.40 0.82 -6.88
C TYR A 6 4.35 0.37 -7.99
N ALA A 7 4.31 1.02 -9.16
CA ALA A 7 5.27 0.77 -10.24
C ALA A 7 6.72 1.09 -9.83
N ASN A 8 6.92 2.14 -9.04
CA ASN A 8 8.22 2.46 -8.45
C ASN A 8 8.62 1.44 -7.37
N GLY A 9 7.65 0.94 -6.59
CA GLY A 9 7.87 -0.14 -5.63
C GLY A 9 8.38 -1.43 -6.29
N LEU A 10 7.89 -1.76 -7.49
CA LEU A 10 8.42 -2.88 -8.28
C LEU A 10 9.86 -2.66 -8.72
N HIS A 11 10.17 -1.46 -9.23
CA HIS A 11 11.54 -1.14 -9.63
C HIS A 11 12.48 -1.29 -8.43
N PHE A 12 12.06 -0.78 -7.26
CA PHE A 12 12.82 -0.95 -6.03
C PHE A 12 13.02 -2.41 -5.65
N ASP A 13 12.00 -3.27 -5.76
CA ASP A 13 12.12 -4.70 -5.46
C ASP A 13 13.09 -5.42 -6.42
N LEU A 14 13.06 -5.09 -7.70
CA LEU A 14 13.96 -5.67 -8.70
C LEU A 14 15.42 -5.23 -8.49
N GLU A 15 15.63 -3.95 -8.18
CA GLU A 15 16.97 -3.39 -7.97
C GLU A 15 17.53 -3.73 -6.58
N ASN A 16 16.67 -3.85 -5.57
CA ASN A 16 17.04 -4.00 -4.17
C ASN A 16 16.25 -5.15 -3.49
N PRO A 17 16.33 -6.39 -4.00
CA PRO A 17 15.47 -7.49 -3.54
C PRO A 17 15.64 -7.76 -2.05
N ARG A 18 16.86 -7.73 -1.53
CA ARG A 18 17.10 -7.93 -0.08
C ARG A 18 16.43 -6.87 0.79
N CYS A 19 16.40 -5.62 0.35
CA CYS A 19 15.75 -4.54 1.08
C CYS A 19 14.24 -4.72 1.07
N SER A 20 13.66 -5.03 -0.09
CA SER A 20 12.22 -5.33 -0.23
C SER A 20 11.80 -6.51 0.64
N GLN A 21 12.57 -7.61 0.61
CA GLN A 21 12.35 -8.78 1.47
C GLN A 21 12.46 -8.45 2.97
N PHE A 22 13.43 -7.61 3.35
CA PHE A 22 13.56 -7.12 4.72
C PHE A 22 12.32 -6.32 5.14
N LEU A 23 11.87 -5.38 4.32
CA LEU A 23 10.67 -4.58 4.57
C LEU A 23 9.40 -5.44 4.67
N TYR A 24 9.26 -6.45 3.82
CA TYR A 24 8.16 -7.41 3.91
C TYR A 24 8.17 -8.18 5.23
N ARG A 25 9.33 -8.70 5.65
CA ARG A 25 9.44 -9.41 6.93
C ARG A 25 9.11 -8.50 8.11
N VAL A 26 9.65 -7.28 8.12
CA VAL A 26 9.36 -6.28 9.15
C VAL A 26 7.88 -5.91 9.19
N GLY A 27 7.23 -5.75 8.04
CA GLY A 27 5.83 -5.36 7.96
C GLY A 27 4.82 -6.46 8.26
N PHE A 28 5.15 -7.74 7.98
CA PHE A 28 4.16 -8.84 8.01
C PHE A 28 4.52 -10.00 8.94
N LYS A 29 5.79 -10.20 9.28
CA LYS A 29 6.25 -11.38 10.05
C LYS A 29 6.90 -11.01 11.39
N GLU A 30 7.31 -9.76 11.55
CA GLU A 30 7.97 -9.27 12.76
C GLU A 30 6.96 -8.75 13.79
N SER A 31 7.07 -9.22 15.03
CA SER A 31 6.18 -8.86 16.12
C SER A 31 6.92 -8.64 17.45
N SER A 32 8.24 -8.52 17.41
CA SER A 32 9.05 -8.32 18.59
C SER A 32 8.80 -6.93 19.20
N PRO A 33 8.73 -6.83 20.54
CA PRO A 33 8.55 -5.56 21.23
C PRO A 33 9.58 -4.48 20.86
N GLN A 34 10.78 -4.90 20.45
CA GLN A 34 11.89 -4.02 20.10
C GLN A 34 11.68 -3.31 18.75
N VAL A 35 10.98 -3.95 17.81
CA VAL A 35 10.73 -3.41 16.47
C VAL A 35 9.44 -2.57 16.44
N GLN A 36 8.50 -2.84 17.36
CA GLN A 36 7.20 -2.16 17.42
C GLN A 36 7.26 -0.62 17.42
N PRO A 37 8.19 0.05 18.13
CA PRO A 37 8.30 1.51 18.08
C PRO A 37 8.61 2.05 16.68
N TYR A 38 9.42 1.34 15.90
CA TYR A 38 9.77 1.72 14.53
C TYR A 38 8.56 1.55 13.60
N LEU A 39 7.86 0.43 13.71
CA LEU A 39 6.62 0.17 12.96
C LEU A 39 5.55 1.21 13.24
N ASN A 40 5.36 1.57 14.51
CA ASN A 40 4.43 2.62 14.90
C ASN A 40 4.84 3.97 14.30
N SER A 41 6.12 4.33 14.38
CA SER A 41 6.64 5.57 13.78
C SER A 41 6.43 5.62 12.26
N TRP A 42 6.64 4.51 11.54
CA TRP A 42 6.39 4.45 10.09
C TRP A 42 4.91 4.63 9.77
N LYS A 43 4.03 4.01 10.55
CA LYS A 43 2.58 4.17 10.40
C LYS A 43 2.15 5.61 10.67
N ASP A 44 2.70 6.25 11.69
CA ASP A 44 2.39 7.64 12.04
C ASP A 44 2.82 8.59 10.91
N GLN A 45 4.04 8.44 10.40
CA GLN A 45 4.56 9.23 9.28
C GLN A 45 3.74 9.02 7.99
N GLY A 46 3.41 7.76 7.68
CA GLY A 46 2.58 7.44 6.52
C GLY A 46 1.17 8.02 6.62
N THR A 47 0.57 7.96 7.81
CA THR A 47 -0.76 8.53 8.08
C THR A 47 -0.74 10.06 8.01
N GLU A 48 0.30 10.70 8.52
CA GLU A 48 0.48 12.15 8.44
C GLU A 48 0.59 12.62 6.98
N MET A 49 1.42 11.96 6.18
CA MET A 49 1.57 12.26 4.76
C MET A 49 0.23 12.14 4.02
N LEU A 50 -0.48 11.03 4.22
CA LEU A 50 -1.80 10.81 3.60
C LEU A 50 -2.82 11.85 4.07
N SER A 51 -2.80 12.22 5.34
CA SER A 51 -3.70 13.25 5.87
C SER A 51 -3.50 14.60 5.19
N ARG A 52 -2.25 15.02 4.99
CA ARG A 52 -1.93 16.26 4.26
C ARG A 52 -2.41 16.21 2.81
N TRP A 53 -2.20 15.07 2.13
CA TRP A 53 -2.68 14.90 0.76
C TRP A 53 -4.21 14.95 0.68
N ILE A 54 -4.91 14.20 1.52
CA ILE A 54 -6.38 14.17 1.57
C ILE A 54 -6.95 15.55 1.89
N ALA A 55 -6.38 16.28 2.85
CA ALA A 55 -6.82 17.64 3.15
C ALA A 55 -6.71 18.57 1.93
N SER A 56 -5.63 18.44 1.16
CA SER A 56 -5.47 19.20 -0.09
C SER A 56 -6.49 18.81 -1.16
N GLU A 57 -6.76 17.52 -1.33
CA GLU A 57 -7.75 17.03 -2.32
C GLU A 57 -9.18 17.44 -1.91
N GLN A 58 -9.50 17.41 -0.61
CA GLN A 58 -10.78 17.93 -0.10
C GLN A 58 -10.95 19.42 -0.36
N ALA A 59 -9.90 20.22 -0.13
CA ALA A 59 -9.92 21.66 -0.42
C ALA A 59 -10.11 21.96 -1.92
N ASN A 60 -9.63 21.08 -2.79
CA ASN A 60 -9.81 21.16 -4.24
C ASN A 60 -11.14 20.56 -4.73
N GLY A 61 -11.96 19.98 -3.85
CA GLY A 61 -13.23 19.36 -4.21
C GLY A 61 -13.10 18.08 -5.05
N THR A 62 -11.90 17.47 -5.11
CA THR A 62 -11.63 16.27 -5.93
C THR A 62 -12.03 14.98 -5.22
N ILE A 63 -12.11 14.99 -3.88
CA ILE A 63 -12.61 13.89 -3.05
C ILE A 63 -13.68 14.38 -2.07
N ARG A 64 -14.45 13.43 -1.53
CA ARG A 64 -15.54 13.66 -0.58
C ARG A 64 -15.12 14.42 0.68
N THR A 65 -15.98 15.33 1.14
CA THR A 65 -15.75 16.21 2.30
C THR A 65 -16.65 15.89 3.49
N ASP A 66 -17.59 14.95 3.33
CA ASP A 66 -18.53 14.51 4.37
C ASP A 66 -17.86 13.64 5.46
N LEU A 67 -16.63 13.15 5.21
CA LEU A 67 -15.85 12.37 6.16
C LEU A 67 -14.60 13.13 6.65
N PRO A 68 -14.22 12.97 7.93
CA PRO A 68 -13.01 13.57 8.46
C PRO A 68 -11.74 13.06 7.79
N VAL A 69 -10.75 13.95 7.58
CA VAL A 69 -9.43 13.63 7.03
C VAL A 69 -8.78 12.39 7.70
N PRO A 70 -8.76 12.23 9.04
CA PRO A 70 -8.11 11.07 9.66
C PRO A 70 -8.75 9.74 9.30
N ILE A 71 -10.08 9.72 9.07
CA ILE A 71 -10.81 8.50 8.68
C ILE A 71 -10.43 8.11 7.26
N LEU A 72 -10.41 9.08 6.34
CA LEU A 72 -10.00 8.85 4.96
C LEU A 72 -8.53 8.43 4.87
N ALA A 73 -7.65 9.01 5.69
CA ALA A 73 -6.22 8.67 5.74
C ALA A 73 -6.02 7.23 6.22
N HIS A 74 -6.71 6.84 7.29
CA HIS A 74 -6.68 5.47 7.79
C HIS A 74 -7.20 4.45 6.76
N PHE A 75 -8.29 4.78 6.07
CA PHE A 75 -8.85 3.96 5.00
C PHE A 75 -7.85 3.79 3.85
N MET A 76 -7.28 4.89 3.33
CA MET A 76 -6.29 4.84 2.26
C MET A 76 -5.02 4.07 2.64
N PHE A 77 -4.55 4.23 3.89
CA PHE A 77 -3.40 3.49 4.39
C PHE A 77 -3.68 1.98 4.42
N THR A 78 -4.84 1.58 4.95
CA THR A 78 -5.25 0.18 5.03
C THR A 78 -5.42 -0.46 3.66
N MET A 79 -6.03 0.26 2.71
CA MET A 79 -6.14 -0.18 1.31
C MET A 79 -4.77 -0.32 0.64
N GLY A 80 -3.79 0.50 1.03
CA GLY A 80 -2.44 0.37 0.53
C GLY A 80 -1.73 -0.90 1.03
N LEU A 81 -1.96 -1.28 2.28
CA LEU A 81 -1.43 -2.51 2.89
C LEU A 81 -2.09 -3.79 2.33
N SER A 82 -3.36 -3.71 1.93
CA SER A 82 -4.09 -4.88 1.43
C SER A 82 -3.64 -5.36 0.05
N VAL A 83 -2.83 -4.57 -0.68
CA VAL A 83 -2.30 -4.97 -2.00
C VAL A 83 -1.56 -6.30 -1.93
N ALA A 84 -0.69 -6.49 -0.94
CA ALA A 84 0.06 -7.74 -0.79
C ALA A 84 -0.86 -8.93 -0.49
N SER A 85 -1.87 -8.74 0.38
CA SER A 85 -2.88 -9.77 0.65
C SER A 85 -3.70 -10.09 -0.60
N LEU A 86 -4.11 -9.10 -1.37
CA LEU A 86 -4.87 -9.30 -2.61
C LEU A 86 -4.06 -10.09 -3.64
N MET A 87 -2.77 -9.78 -3.79
CA MET A 87 -1.86 -10.55 -4.65
C MET A 87 -1.74 -12.01 -4.22
N HIS A 88 -1.68 -12.28 -2.92
CA HIS A 88 -1.59 -13.63 -2.39
C HIS A 88 -2.90 -14.39 -2.58
N ASP A 89 -3.99 -13.85 -2.03
CA ASP A 89 -5.26 -14.56 -1.85
C ASP A 89 -6.04 -14.73 -3.16
N ILE A 90 -5.96 -13.73 -4.06
CA ILE A 90 -6.76 -13.71 -5.30
C ILE A 90 -5.90 -14.02 -6.53
N TYR A 91 -4.69 -13.45 -6.59
CA TYR A 91 -3.81 -13.61 -7.75
C TYR A 91 -2.79 -14.76 -7.61
N GLY A 92 -2.78 -15.46 -6.47
CA GLY A 92 -1.99 -16.67 -6.26
C GLY A 92 -0.48 -16.44 -6.16
N VAL A 93 -0.05 -15.22 -5.82
CA VAL A 93 1.38 -14.91 -5.66
C VAL A 93 1.93 -15.55 -4.38
N ASP A 94 2.93 -16.40 -4.55
CA ASP A 94 3.61 -17.10 -3.46
C ASP A 94 4.90 -16.36 -3.06
N PHE A 95 4.75 -15.38 -2.17
CA PHE A 95 5.86 -14.60 -1.63
C PHE A 95 6.86 -15.44 -0.85
N ASP A 96 6.38 -16.44 -0.09
CA ASP A 96 7.24 -17.28 0.74
C ASP A 96 8.11 -18.20 -0.14
N ARG A 97 7.59 -18.70 -1.28
CA ARG A 97 8.40 -19.40 -2.29
C ARG A 97 9.43 -18.48 -2.94
N ASN A 98 9.06 -17.27 -3.34
CA ASN A 98 10.01 -16.31 -3.94
C ASN A 98 11.17 -16.00 -2.98
N LEU A 99 10.86 -15.83 -1.70
CA LEU A 99 11.85 -15.65 -0.64
C LEU A 99 12.78 -16.85 -0.50
N ALA A 100 12.24 -18.07 -0.49
CA ALA A 100 13.01 -19.31 -0.35
C ALA A 100 13.97 -19.54 -1.54
N GLU A 101 13.57 -19.12 -2.74
CA GLU A 101 14.36 -19.24 -3.97
C GLU A 101 15.33 -18.07 -4.20
N GLY A 102 15.35 -17.08 -3.29
CA GLY A 102 16.22 -15.90 -3.41
C GLY A 102 15.82 -14.95 -4.54
N LYS A 103 14.57 -15.02 -5.01
CA LYS A 103 14.01 -14.14 -6.05
C LYS A 103 13.55 -12.80 -5.45
N PRO A 104 13.36 -11.76 -6.28
CA PRO A 104 12.64 -10.55 -5.85
C PRO A 104 11.28 -10.91 -5.24
N LEU A 105 10.81 -10.11 -4.28
CA LEU A 105 9.59 -10.41 -3.52
C LEU A 105 8.38 -10.56 -4.46
N PHE A 106 8.21 -9.59 -5.35
CA PHE A 106 7.15 -9.58 -6.37
C PHE A 106 7.59 -10.35 -7.63
N GLY A 107 8.84 -10.80 -7.71
CA GLY A 107 9.37 -11.60 -8.81
C GLY A 107 9.12 -10.97 -10.18
N HIS A 108 8.62 -11.78 -11.12
CA HIS A 108 8.13 -11.31 -12.42
C HIS A 108 6.60 -11.13 -12.44
N GLU A 109 5.95 -11.13 -11.27
CA GLU A 109 4.49 -11.06 -11.10
C GLU A 109 3.94 -9.62 -11.29
N ASN A 110 4.53 -8.89 -12.22
CA ASN A 110 4.19 -7.50 -12.52
C ASN A 110 2.72 -7.36 -12.95
N GLU A 111 2.21 -8.34 -13.71
CA GLU A 111 0.80 -8.37 -14.12
C GLU A 111 -0.14 -8.51 -12.93
N ALA A 112 0.17 -9.40 -11.98
CA ALA A 112 -0.63 -9.60 -10.77
C ALA A 112 -0.64 -8.35 -9.88
N LEU A 113 0.51 -7.69 -9.68
CA LEU A 113 0.54 -6.44 -8.92
C LEU A 113 -0.27 -5.35 -9.64
N GLN A 114 -0.09 -5.19 -10.95
CA GLN A 114 -0.81 -4.17 -11.71
C GLN A 114 -2.32 -4.41 -11.68
N ALA A 115 -2.77 -5.66 -11.74
CA ALA A 115 -4.18 -6.02 -11.62
C ALA A 115 -4.71 -5.70 -10.21
N ALA A 116 -4.02 -6.15 -9.16
CA ALA A 116 -4.37 -5.86 -7.77
C ALA A 116 -4.47 -4.35 -7.49
N VAL A 117 -3.48 -3.57 -7.93
CA VAL A 117 -3.46 -2.11 -7.76
C VAL A 117 -4.60 -1.44 -8.54
N ARG A 118 -4.85 -1.88 -9.77
CA ARG A 118 -5.94 -1.33 -10.60
C ARG A 118 -7.31 -1.56 -9.97
N ASP A 119 -7.56 -2.77 -9.47
CA ASP A 119 -8.83 -3.11 -8.83
C ASP A 119 -9.05 -2.29 -7.56
N LEU A 120 -8.02 -2.19 -6.70
CA LEU A 120 -8.09 -1.39 -5.49
C LEU A 120 -8.28 0.10 -5.80
N ILE A 121 -7.65 0.62 -6.86
CA ILE A 121 -7.86 1.99 -7.31
C ILE A 121 -9.28 2.23 -7.79
N GLN A 122 -9.91 1.28 -8.48
CA GLN A 122 -11.31 1.42 -8.89
C GLN A 122 -12.23 1.53 -7.66
N LEU A 123 -12.00 0.69 -6.65
CA LEU A 123 -12.73 0.75 -5.38
C LEU A 123 -12.48 2.07 -4.65
N LEU A 124 -11.23 2.51 -4.55
CA LEU A 124 -10.86 3.79 -3.92
C LEU A 124 -11.52 4.98 -4.63
N LYS A 125 -11.50 5.01 -5.97
CA LYS A 125 -12.14 6.08 -6.75
C LYS A 125 -13.63 6.17 -6.46
N ALA A 126 -14.32 5.03 -6.38
CA ALA A 126 -15.74 5.00 -6.04
C ALA A 126 -15.98 5.47 -4.59
N ALA A 127 -15.18 4.99 -3.63
CA ALA A 127 -15.34 5.30 -2.21
C ALA A 127 -15.03 6.77 -1.87
N LEU A 128 -14.08 7.38 -2.56
CA LEU A 128 -13.61 8.75 -2.32
C LEU A 128 -14.33 9.80 -3.16
N LYS A 129 -15.19 9.40 -4.10
CA LYS A 129 -15.90 10.32 -4.99
C LYS A 129 -16.70 11.36 -4.18
N PRO A 130 -16.65 12.66 -4.56
CA PRO A 130 -17.51 13.68 -3.97
C PRO A 130 -18.97 13.24 -4.00
N GLN A 131 -19.65 13.33 -2.86
CA GLN A 131 -21.09 13.09 -2.79
C GLN A 131 -21.81 14.32 -3.32
N ALA A 132 -22.81 14.12 -4.18
CA ALA A 132 -23.71 15.20 -4.55
C ALA A 132 -24.46 15.62 -3.27
N VAL A 133 -24.41 16.91 -2.94
CA VAL A 133 -25.22 17.51 -1.87
C VAL A 133 -26.67 17.52 -2.29
#